data_AF-A0A0R2UYI7-F1
#
_entry.id   AF-A0A0R2UYI7-F1
#
_cell.length_a   1.000
_cell.length_b   1.000
_cell.length_c   1.000
_cell.angle_alpha   90.00
_cell.angle_beta   90.00
_cell.angle_gamma   90.00
#
_symmetry.space_group_name_H-M   'P 1'
#
loop_
_entity.id
_entity.type
_entity.pdbx_description
1 polymer ?
#
loop_
_entity_poly.entity_id
_entity_poly.type
_entity_poly.pdbx_seq_one_letter_code
_entity_poly.pdbx_strand_id
1 'polypeptide(L)'
;RNKELYKDFISQDTFSDRLIFFLLHFAFFLKIYKEGNDKVLLQEIYDYVFRQMELSVREIGYGDQSINKKMKDYLNLFYGMIDKIHNWDDLNGESKKEVLVIFLDNALNIDYFVKYFDKYKQFLLNNTLSSHIKGVIKP
;
A
#
# COMPACT_ATOMS: atom_id res chain seq x y z
N ARG A 1 -6.95 13.44 -1.64
CA ARG A 1 -7.61 12.12 -1.50
C ARG A 1 -8.40 11.85 -2.78
N ASN A 2 -8.07 10.80 -3.55
CA ASN A 2 -8.83 10.47 -4.77
C ASN A 2 -10.14 9.80 -4.36
N LYS A 3 -11.27 10.51 -4.53
CA LYS A 3 -12.60 10.03 -4.14
C LYS A 3 -13.08 8.85 -4.99
N GLU A 4 -12.58 8.70 -6.22
CA GLU A 4 -12.97 7.62 -7.14
C GLU A 4 -12.54 6.23 -6.63
N LEU A 5 -11.44 6.13 -5.87
CA LEU A 5 -10.91 4.83 -5.41
C LEU A 5 -11.80 4.13 -4.38
N TYR A 6 -12.67 4.87 -3.72
CA TYR A 6 -13.50 4.38 -2.62
C TYR A 6 -14.98 4.23 -3.01
N LYS A 7 -15.34 4.52 -4.27
CA LYS A 7 -16.74 4.48 -4.73
C LYS A 7 -17.28 3.05 -4.87
N ASP A 8 -16.40 2.07 -5.06
CA ASP A 8 -16.76 0.68 -5.37
C ASP A 8 -16.61 -0.26 -4.16
N PHE A 9 -16.62 0.25 -2.93
CA PHE A 9 -16.63 -0.57 -1.71
C PHE A 9 -18.07 -0.81 -1.21
N ILE A 10 -18.40 -2.07 -0.86
CA ILE A 10 -19.75 -2.51 -0.45
C ILE A 10 -20.21 -1.86 0.86
N SER A 11 -19.29 -1.69 1.80
CA SER A 11 -19.53 -1.08 3.10
C SER A 11 -18.60 0.12 3.29
N GLN A 12 -19.06 1.12 4.04
CA GLN A 12 -18.39 2.41 4.25
C GLN A 12 -16.89 2.27 4.53
N ASP A 13 -16.04 2.82 3.66
CA ASP A 13 -14.74 3.46 3.90
C ASP A 13 -14.18 3.32 5.33
N THR A 14 -13.88 2.10 5.80
CA THR A 14 -13.43 1.91 7.16
C THR A 14 -11.97 2.35 7.29
N PHE A 15 -11.51 2.61 8.51
CA PHE A 15 -10.08 2.83 8.73
C PHE A 15 -9.24 1.64 8.25
N SER A 16 -9.74 0.41 8.44
CA SER A 16 -9.05 -0.81 8.02
C SER A 16 -8.92 -0.88 6.50
N ASP A 17 -9.99 -0.62 5.75
CA ASP A 17 -9.97 -0.68 4.28
C ASP A 17 -9.01 0.36 3.69
N ARG A 18 -9.04 1.58 4.23
CA ARG A 18 -8.09 2.64 3.85
C ARG A 18 -6.65 2.23 4.11
N LEU A 19 -6.42 1.56 5.25
CA LEU A 19 -5.08 1.13 5.64
C LEU A 19 -4.56 0.01 4.74
N ILE A 20 -5.40 -0.99 4.43
CA ILE A 20 -5.08 -2.07 3.49
C ILE A 20 -4.73 -1.46 2.12
N PHE A 21 -5.55 -0.53 1.63
CA PHE A 21 -5.29 0.15 0.38
C PHE A 21 -3.95 0.89 0.38
N PHE A 22 -3.69 1.63 1.46
CA PHE A 22 -2.43 2.34 1.65
C PHE A 22 -1.22 1.39 1.67
N LEU A 23 -1.29 0.31 2.44
CA LEU A 23 -0.24 -0.71 2.53
C LEU A 23 0.04 -1.34 1.17
N LEU A 24 -1.00 -1.64 0.39
CA LEU A 24 -0.82 -2.21 -0.94
C LEU A 24 -0.15 -1.22 -1.90
N HIS A 25 -0.53 0.06 -1.89
CA HIS A 25 0.18 1.11 -2.64
C HIS A 25 1.65 1.21 -2.23
N PHE A 26 1.91 1.14 -0.92
CA PHE A 26 3.26 1.22 -0.39
C PHE A 26 4.09 -0.01 -0.77
N ALA A 27 3.48 -1.19 -0.86
CA ALA A 27 4.16 -2.41 -1.31
C ALA A 27 4.62 -2.28 -2.77
N PHE A 28 3.76 -1.78 -3.67
CA PHE A 28 4.15 -1.49 -5.06
C PHE A 28 5.25 -0.43 -5.15
N PHE A 29 5.14 0.63 -4.33
CA PHE A 29 6.15 1.68 -4.25
C PHE A 29 7.53 1.11 -3.88
N LEU A 30 7.61 0.32 -2.80
CA LEU A 30 8.86 -0.31 -2.38
C LEU A 30 9.36 -1.31 -3.43
N LYS A 31 8.50 -2.15 -4.01
CA LYS A 31 8.89 -3.11 -5.05
C LYS A 31 9.62 -2.40 -6.20
N ILE A 32 9.06 -1.29 -6.68
CA ILE A 32 9.56 -0.58 -7.87
C ILE A 32 10.83 0.19 -7.57
N TYR A 33 10.88 0.91 -6.43
CA TYR A 33 12.06 1.73 -6.12
C TYR A 33 13.19 0.97 -5.43
N LYS A 34 12.97 -0.24 -4.93
CA LYS A 34 14.02 -1.08 -4.31
C LYS A 34 15.22 -1.29 -5.23
N GLU A 35 15.00 -1.35 -6.54
CA GLU A 35 16.06 -1.50 -7.53
C GLU A 35 16.57 -0.13 -7.98
N GLY A 36 17.89 0.08 -7.90
CA GLY A 36 18.53 1.29 -8.42
C GLY A 36 18.40 2.56 -7.57
N ASN A 37 17.80 2.50 -6.37
CA ASN A 37 17.76 3.62 -5.43
C ASN A 37 18.53 3.34 -4.14
N ASP A 38 18.78 4.40 -3.37
CA ASP A 38 19.46 4.32 -2.09
C ASP A 38 18.65 3.50 -1.08
N LYS A 39 19.25 2.42 -0.59
CA LYS A 39 18.65 1.53 0.41
C LYS A 39 18.38 2.26 1.73
N VAL A 40 19.27 3.17 2.15
CA VAL A 40 19.11 3.95 3.38
C VAL A 40 17.86 4.81 3.29
N LEU A 41 17.70 5.54 2.18
CA LEU A 41 16.53 6.38 1.95
C LEU A 41 15.22 5.56 1.94
N LEU A 42 15.22 4.38 1.32
CA LEU A 42 14.04 3.51 1.32
C LEU A 42 13.70 2.96 2.71
N GLN A 43 14.70 2.67 3.53
CA GLN A 43 14.50 2.29 4.94
C GLN A 43 13.93 3.47 5.74
N GLU A 44 14.46 4.69 5.55
CA GLU A 44 13.92 5.89 6.21
C GLU A 44 12.44 6.12 5.84
N ILE A 45 12.06 5.94 4.57
CA ILE A 45 10.66 6.03 4.14
C ILE A 45 9.82 4.95 4.80
N TYR A 46 10.31 3.70 4.83
CA TYR A 46 9.63 2.59 5.48
C TYR A 46 9.39 2.86 6.97
N ASP A 47 10.44 3.23 7.70
CA ASP A 47 10.36 3.51 9.13
C ASP A 47 9.42 4.67 9.41
N TYR A 48 9.49 5.74 8.60
CA TYR A 48 8.60 6.88 8.71
C TYR A 48 7.13 6.47 8.52
N VAL A 49 6.83 5.70 7.47
CA VAL A 49 5.47 5.24 7.15
C VAL A 49 4.89 4.39 8.28
N PHE A 50 5.63 3.40 8.78
CA PHE A 50 5.14 2.55 9.86
C PHE A 50 5.02 3.28 11.20
N ARG A 51 5.87 4.29 11.46
CA ARG A 51 5.70 5.18 12.60
C ARG A 51 4.42 6.02 12.49
N GLN A 52 4.12 6.58 11.32
CA GLN A 52 2.86 7.33 11.13
C GLN A 52 1.63 6.42 11.26
N MET A 53 1.75 5.18 10.81
CA MET A 53 0.69 4.18 11.00
C MET A 53 0.44 3.88 12.47
N GLU A 54 1.49 3.66 13.26
CA GLU A 54 1.35 3.44 14.71
C GLU A 54 0.65 4.62 15.39
N LEU A 55 1.07 5.84 15.07
CA LEU A 55 0.44 7.06 15.60
C LEU A 55 -1.04 7.13 15.23
N SER A 56 -1.39 6.83 13.98
CA SER A 56 -2.78 6.81 13.51
C SER A 56 -3.63 5.76 14.26
N VAL A 57 -3.05 4.59 14.56
CA VAL A 57 -3.72 3.54 15.33
C VAL A 57 -3.93 3.98 16.79
N ARG A 58 -2.94 4.67 17.38
CA ARG A 58 -3.03 5.23 18.73
C ARG A 58 -4.14 6.29 18.83
N GLU A 59 -4.28 7.14 17.83
CA GLU A 59 -5.31 8.19 17.76
C GLU A 59 -6.75 7.66 17.75
N ILE A 60 -6.96 6.41 17.29
CA ILE A 60 -8.28 5.77 17.26
C ILE A 60 -8.71 5.26 18.65
N GLY A 61 -7.83 5.36 19.67
CA GLY A 61 -8.17 5.04 21.06
C GLY A 61 -7.97 3.58 21.46
N TYR A 62 -7.13 2.83 20.74
CA TYR A 62 -6.71 1.51 21.18
C TYR A 62 -5.75 1.60 22.38
N GLY A 63 -5.90 0.73 23.39
CA GLY A 63 -4.94 0.64 24.50
C GLY A 63 -3.58 0.11 24.04
N ASP A 64 -2.48 0.47 24.75
CA ASP A 64 -1.10 0.19 24.33
C ASP A 64 -0.83 -1.29 23.98
N GLN A 65 -1.39 -2.24 24.73
CA GLN A 65 -1.26 -3.68 24.42
C GLN A 65 -1.93 -4.07 23.09
N SER A 66 -3.05 -3.43 22.75
CA SER A 66 -3.78 -3.66 21.49
C SER A 66 -3.05 -3.04 20.30
N ILE A 67 -2.35 -1.91 20.50
CA ILE A 67 -1.55 -1.25 19.45
C ILE A 67 -0.43 -2.19 18.98
N ASN A 68 0.36 -2.74 19.91
CA ASN A 68 1.47 -3.63 19.56
C ASN A 68 1.02 -4.86 18.77
N LYS A 69 -0.14 -5.44 19.14
CA LYS A 69 -0.71 -6.57 18.40
C LYS A 69 -1.12 -6.14 16.98
N LYS A 70 -1.88 -5.04 16.85
CA LYS A 70 -2.32 -4.52 15.55
C LYS A 70 -1.15 -4.16 14.63
N MET A 71 -0.10 -3.55 15.15
CA MET A 71 1.08 -3.22 14.33
C MET A 71 1.78 -4.47 13.80
N LYS A 72 1.86 -5.55 14.60
CA LYS A 72 2.36 -6.85 14.10
C LYS A 72 1.47 -7.42 13.02
N ASP A 73 0.15 -7.34 13.18
CA ASP A 73 -0.80 -7.80 12.18
C ASP A 73 -0.64 -7.02 10.85
N TYR A 74 -0.47 -5.70 10.90
CA TYR A 74 -0.24 -4.86 9.72
C TYR A 74 1.11 -5.11 9.06
N LEU A 75 2.17 -5.36 9.84
CA LEU A 75 3.48 -5.74 9.30
C LEU A 75 3.39 -7.08 8.56
N ASN A 76 2.76 -8.09 9.17
CA ASN A 76 2.57 -9.40 8.55
C ASN A 76 1.74 -9.29 7.26
N LEU A 77 0.67 -8.50 7.29
CA LEU A 77 -0.14 -8.21 6.12
C LEU A 77 0.70 -7.55 5.01
N PHE A 78 1.52 -6.55 5.36
CA PHE A 78 2.37 -5.85 4.41
C PHE A 78 3.42 -6.75 3.75
N TYR A 79 4.09 -7.60 4.55
CA TYR A 79 5.03 -8.58 4.00
C TYR A 79 4.32 -9.61 3.10
N GLY A 80 3.11 -10.04 3.48
CA GLY A 80 2.26 -10.84 2.62
C GLY A 80 1.92 -10.15 1.29
N MET A 81 1.63 -8.85 1.31
CA MET A 81 1.41 -8.07 0.08
C MET A 81 2.64 -8.05 -0.80
N ILE A 82 3.83 -7.73 -0.25
CA ILE A 82 5.08 -7.71 -1.01
C ILE A 82 5.35 -9.07 -1.67
N ASP A 83 5.18 -10.16 -0.92
CA ASP A 83 5.35 -11.52 -1.43
C ASP A 83 4.41 -11.81 -2.60
N LYS A 84 3.11 -11.54 -2.44
CA LYS A 84 2.11 -11.83 -3.48
C LYS A 84 2.25 -10.97 -4.73
N ILE A 85 2.73 -9.72 -4.61
CA ILE A 85 2.96 -8.85 -5.77
C ILE A 85 4.37 -8.99 -6.36
N HIS A 86 5.23 -9.86 -5.81
CA HIS A 86 6.63 -9.98 -6.26
C HIS A 86 6.72 -10.26 -7.77
N ASN A 87 5.91 -11.20 -8.26
CA ASN A 87 5.88 -11.60 -9.68
C ASN A 87 4.73 -10.94 -10.45
N TRP A 88 4.23 -9.78 -10.00
CA TRP A 88 3.06 -9.12 -10.59
C TRP A 88 3.13 -8.94 -12.11
N ASP A 89 4.33 -8.74 -12.64
CA ASP A 89 4.58 -8.53 -14.07
C ASP A 89 4.42 -9.80 -14.91
N ASP A 90 4.56 -10.98 -14.30
CA ASP A 90 4.44 -12.29 -14.94
C ASP A 90 3.00 -12.84 -14.88
N LEU A 91 2.13 -12.20 -14.09
CA LEU A 91 0.75 -12.64 -13.89
C LEU A 91 -0.16 -12.18 -15.04
N ASN A 92 -1.07 -13.07 -15.45
CA ASN A 92 -2.18 -12.70 -16.32
C ASN A 92 -3.28 -11.95 -15.54
N GLY A 93 -4.28 -11.43 -16.26
CA GLY A 93 -5.37 -10.64 -15.66
C GLY A 93 -6.12 -11.38 -14.55
N GLU A 94 -6.41 -12.67 -14.72
CA GLU A 94 -7.13 -13.48 -13.71
C GLU A 94 -6.27 -13.73 -12.47
N SER A 95 -4.99 -14.11 -12.63
CA SER A 95 -4.08 -14.30 -11.51
C SER A 95 -3.84 -12.99 -10.73
N LYS A 96 -3.84 -11.84 -11.40
CA LYS A 96 -3.81 -10.53 -10.73
C LYS A 96 -5.06 -10.29 -9.88
N LYS A 97 -6.25 -10.71 -10.34
CA LYS A 97 -7.47 -10.63 -9.53
C LYS A 97 -7.36 -11.51 -8.31
N GLU A 98 -6.90 -12.76 -8.47
CA GLU A 98 -6.69 -13.69 -7.35
C GLU A 98 -5.79 -13.08 -6.27
N VAL A 99 -4.68 -12.45 -6.66
CA VAL A 99 -3.80 -11.74 -5.73
C VAL A 99 -4.52 -10.60 -5.01
N LEU A 100 -5.27 -9.77 -5.73
CA LEU A 100 -5.94 -8.62 -5.13
C LEU A 100 -7.11 -9.05 -4.21
N VAL A 101 -7.85 -10.11 -4.53
CA VAL A 101 -8.97 -10.61 -3.70
C VAL A 101 -8.49 -11.06 -2.32
N ILE A 102 -7.26 -11.54 -2.19
CA ILE A 102 -6.68 -11.91 -0.88
C ILE A 102 -6.68 -10.72 0.10
N PHE A 103 -6.53 -9.49 -0.41
CA PHE A 103 -6.43 -8.29 0.40
C PHE A 103 -7.67 -7.40 0.32
N LEU A 104 -8.40 -7.45 -0.79
CA LEU A 104 -9.51 -6.56 -1.13
C LEU A 104 -10.82 -7.35 -1.30
N ASP A 105 -11.04 -8.36 -0.46
CA ASP A 105 -12.21 -9.26 -0.51
C ASP A 105 -13.57 -8.51 -0.55
N ASN A 106 -13.64 -7.32 0.02
CA ASN A 106 -14.83 -6.45 0.06
C ASN A 106 -14.96 -5.48 -1.13
N ALA A 107 -14.05 -5.53 -2.11
CA ALA A 107 -14.10 -4.68 -3.30
C ALA A 107 -15.11 -5.22 -4.33
N LEU A 108 -16.07 -4.39 -4.76
CA LEU A 108 -17.07 -4.77 -5.78
C LEU A 108 -16.49 -4.98 -7.17
N ASN A 109 -15.33 -4.38 -7.45
CA ASN A 109 -14.79 -4.28 -8.80
C ASN A 109 -13.29 -4.58 -8.85
N ILE A 110 -12.96 -5.86 -8.68
CA ILE A 110 -11.57 -6.31 -8.71
C ILE A 110 -10.89 -6.03 -10.06
N ASP A 111 -11.64 -6.13 -11.17
CA ASP A 111 -11.18 -5.80 -12.52
C ASP A 111 -10.71 -4.35 -12.63
N TYR A 112 -11.43 -3.42 -12.01
CA TYR A 112 -11.01 -2.02 -11.92
C TYR A 112 -9.70 -1.90 -11.15
N PHE A 113 -9.54 -2.63 -10.04
CA PHE A 113 -8.33 -2.55 -9.23
C PHE A 113 -7.10 -3.14 -9.91
N VAL A 114 -7.25 -4.21 -10.69
CA VAL A 114 -6.14 -4.73 -11.53
C VAL A 114 -5.66 -3.64 -12.50
N LYS A 115 -6.58 -3.01 -13.24
CA LYS A 115 -6.24 -1.91 -14.18
C LYS A 115 -5.63 -0.72 -13.47
N TYR A 116 -6.16 -0.38 -12.29
CA TYR A 116 -5.67 0.71 -11.48
C TYR A 116 -4.22 0.47 -11.02
N PHE A 117 -3.93 -0.70 -10.44
CA PHE A 117 -2.58 -1.01 -9.94
C PHE A 117 -1.57 -1.20 -11.08
N ASP A 118 -1.98 -1.71 -12.24
CA ASP A 118 -1.13 -1.71 -13.43
C ASP A 118 -0.79 -0.28 -13.88
N LYS A 119 -1.78 0.63 -13.90
CA LYS A 119 -1.55 2.06 -14.21
C LYS A 119 -0.66 2.72 -13.16
N TYR A 120 -0.87 2.43 -11.88
CA TYR A 120 -0.07 2.96 -10.78
C TYR A 120 1.38 2.47 -10.87
N LYS A 121 1.61 1.19 -11.14
CA LYS A 121 2.94 0.63 -11.40
C LYS A 121 3.65 1.37 -12.55
N GLN A 122 2.96 1.57 -13.67
CA GLN A 122 3.53 2.33 -14.80
C GLN A 122 3.83 3.77 -14.43
N PHE A 123 2.97 4.41 -13.64
CA PHE A 123 3.22 5.75 -13.11
C PHE A 123 4.50 5.78 -12.26
N LEU A 124 4.70 4.82 -11.35
CA LEU A 124 5.91 4.74 -10.54
C LEU A 124 7.17 4.48 -11.39
N LEU A 125 7.11 3.58 -12.37
CA LEU A 125 8.24 3.32 -13.28
C LEU A 125 8.65 4.55 -14.11
N ASN A 126 7.68 5.39 -14.46
CA ASN A 126 7.91 6.61 -15.25
C ASN A 126 8.38 7.82 -14.41
N ASN A 127 8.47 7.68 -13.10
CA ASN A 127 8.86 8.77 -12.19
C ASN A 127 10.03 8.34 -11.31
N THR A 128 10.93 9.28 -10.98
CA THR A 128 12.03 9.00 -10.07
C THR A 128 11.56 9.08 -8.62
N LEU A 129 12.18 8.32 -7.72
CA LEU A 129 11.94 8.44 -6.27
C LEU A 129 12.06 9.90 -5.79
N SER A 130 13.05 10.63 -6.31
CA SER A 130 13.27 12.04 -5.98
C SER A 130 12.10 12.96 -6.39
N SER A 131 11.37 12.67 -7.47
CA SER A 131 10.19 13.47 -7.86
C SER A 131 9.04 13.35 -6.85
N HIS A 132 8.91 12.22 -6.17
CA HIS A 132 7.90 12.02 -5.12
C HIS A 132 8.28 12.72 -3.80
N ILE A 133 9.58 12.85 -3.52
CA ILE A 133 10.08 13.45 -2.26
C ILE A 133 10.26 14.97 -2.40
N LYS A 134 10.68 15.47 -3.58
CA LYS A 134 10.93 16.90 -3.83
C LYS A 134 9.70 17.79 -3.68
N GLY A 135 8.49 17.24 -3.79
CA GLY A 135 7.25 17.98 -3.54
C GLY A 135 6.96 18.26 -2.05
N VAL A 136 7.65 17.58 -1.14
CA VAL A 136 7.46 17.66 0.32
C VAL A 136 8.56 18.50 0.99
N ILE A 137 9.77 18.52 0.42
CA ILE A 137 10.87 19.36 0.88
C ILE A 137 10.82 20.70 0.15
N LYS A 138 10.04 21.65 0.67
CA LYS A 138 10.28 23.07 0.35
C LYS A 138 11.47 23.56 1.19
N PRO A 139 12.39 24.36 0.61
CA PRO A 139 13.50 24.97 1.34
C PRO A 139 13.02 25.92 2.44
#